data_AF-A0AAJ0FVK6-F1
#
_entry.id   AF-A0AAJ0FVK6-F1
#
_cell.length_a   1.000
_cell.length_b   1.000
_cell.length_c   1.000
_cell.angle_alpha   90.00
_cell.angle_beta   90.00
_cell.angle_gamma   90.00
#
_symmetry.space_group_name_H-M   'P 1'
#
loop_
_entity.id
_entity.type
_entity.pdbx_description
1 polymer ?
#
loop_
_entity_poly.entity_id
_entity_poly.type
_entity_poly.pdbx_seq_one_letter_code
_entity_poly.pdbx_strand_id
1 'polypeptide(L)'
;MLFKELLGSIDKCRFVSKGATGQIFGAAPGIAIKYLVRGRLDEFQVENEMYDLIERNHLPPYFIRSFLLLPGIHFMQLMVESLDARLQRNQVPDSRKHIFLEVLRLESTPKIEQ
;
A
#
# COMPACT_ATOMS: atom_id res chain seq x y z
N MET A 1 -25.54 9.28 -3.63
CA MET A 1 -25.91 7.94 -4.12
C MET A 1 -24.68 7.05 -4.30
N LEU A 2 -23.66 7.50 -5.06
CA LEU A 2 -22.41 6.76 -5.31
C LEU A 2 -21.77 6.10 -4.07
N PHE A 3 -21.68 6.82 -2.96
CA PHE A 3 -21.00 6.36 -1.74
C PHE A 3 -21.64 5.13 -1.08
N LYS A 4 -22.98 5.02 -1.11
CA LYS A 4 -23.71 3.88 -0.53
C LYS A 4 -23.59 2.62 -1.40
N GLU A 5 -23.63 2.79 -2.73
CA GLU A 5 -23.44 1.69 -3.68
C GLU A 5 -22.00 1.18 -3.68
N LEU A 6 -21.02 2.08 -3.50
CA LEU A 6 -19.63 1.71 -3.35
C LEU A 6 -19.39 0.89 -2.08
N LEU A 7 -19.98 1.29 -0.95
CA LEU A 7 -19.93 0.53 0.31
C LEU A 7 -20.45 -0.90 0.13
N GLY A 8 -21.61 -1.07 -0.51
CA GLY A 8 -22.16 -2.41 -0.80
C GLY A 8 -21.36 -3.23 -1.83
N SER A 9 -20.44 -2.58 -2.56
CA SER A 9 -19.55 -3.22 -3.53
C SER A 9 -18.18 -3.55 -2.93
N ILE A 10 -17.72 -2.81 -1.92
CA ILE A 10 -16.48 -3.09 -1.18
C ILE A 10 -16.57 -4.43 -0.45
N ASP A 11 -17.74 -4.81 0.06
CA ASP A 11 -17.95 -6.12 0.70
C ASP A 11 -17.68 -7.32 -0.25
N LYS A 12 -17.69 -7.08 -1.57
CA LYS A 12 -17.35 -8.09 -2.59
C LYS A 12 -15.87 -8.13 -2.92
N CYS A 13 -15.10 -7.13 -2.47
CA CYS A 13 -13.68 -7.04 -2.71
C CYS A 13 -12.90 -7.90 -1.71
N ARG A 14 -11.77 -8.46 -2.13
CA ARG A 14 -10.94 -9.30 -1.25
C ARG A 14 -10.21 -8.41 -0.24
N PHE A 15 -10.43 -8.61 1.04
CA PHE A 15 -9.60 -7.95 2.07
C PHE A 15 -8.11 -8.31 1.90
N VAL A 16 -7.25 -7.29 1.94
CA VAL A 16 -5.79 -7.44 1.78
C VAL A 16 -5.07 -7.15 3.10
N SER A 17 -5.32 -5.99 3.68
CA SER A 17 -4.64 -5.57 4.92
C SER A 17 -5.38 -4.42 5.60
N LYS A 18 -4.96 -4.08 6.82
CA LYS A 18 -5.48 -2.93 7.58
C LYS A 18 -4.32 -2.11 8.12
N GLY A 19 -4.40 -0.80 7.92
CA GLY A 19 -3.49 0.19 8.50
C GLY A 19 -4.17 1.07 9.55
N ALA A 20 -3.48 2.13 9.97
CA ALA A 20 -3.93 3.05 11.01
C ALA A 20 -5.15 3.92 10.59
N THR A 21 -5.20 4.29 9.31
CA THR A 21 -6.20 5.22 8.74
C THR A 21 -7.21 4.50 7.85
N GLY A 22 -6.88 3.34 7.28
CA GLY A 22 -7.73 2.65 6.31
C GLY A 22 -7.50 1.15 6.22
N GLN A 23 -8.47 0.46 5.64
CA GLN A 23 -8.45 -0.94 5.23
C GLN A 23 -8.21 -1.04 3.73
N ILE A 24 -7.44 -2.03 3.28
CA ILE A 24 -7.10 -2.25 1.88
C ILE A 24 -7.87 -3.45 1.35
N PHE A 25 -8.50 -3.27 0.19
CA PHE A 25 -9.24 -4.29 -0.52
C PHE A 25 -8.75 -4.42 -1.96
N GLY A 26 -8.58 -5.64 -2.47
CA GLY A 26 -8.32 -5.89 -3.88
C GLY A 26 -9.63 -5.82 -4.67
N ALA A 27 -9.71 -4.87 -5.60
CA ALA A 27 -10.92 -4.61 -6.38
C ALA A 27 -10.86 -5.21 -7.80
N ALA A 28 -9.67 -5.25 -8.40
CA ALA A 28 -9.42 -5.82 -9.72
C ALA A 28 -7.93 -6.20 -9.84
N PRO A 29 -7.51 -6.94 -10.89
CA PRO A 29 -6.10 -7.24 -11.12
C PRO A 29 -5.25 -5.96 -11.12
N GLY A 30 -4.28 -5.89 -10.20
CA GLY A 30 -3.40 -4.72 -10.03
C GLY A 30 -4.03 -3.49 -9.37
N ILE A 31 -5.30 -3.56 -8.94
CA ILE A 31 -6.03 -2.43 -8.34
C ILE A 31 -6.45 -2.75 -6.91
N ALA A 32 -6.10 -1.84 -6.00
CA ALA A 32 -6.52 -1.83 -4.62
C ALA A 32 -7.37 -0.61 -4.30
N ILE A 33 -8.31 -0.78 -3.37
CA ILE A 33 -9.09 0.29 -2.76
C ILE A 33 -8.66 0.40 -1.30
N LYS A 34 -8.25 1.59 -0.88
CA LYS A 34 -8.12 1.93 0.54
C LYS A 34 -9.41 2.59 1.00
N TYR A 35 -10.05 2.02 2.01
CA TYR A 35 -11.26 2.54 2.62
C TYR A 35 -11.00 3.00 4.05
N LEU A 36 -11.47 4.19 4.39
CA LEU A 36 -11.37 4.81 5.72
C LEU A 36 -11.80 3.88 6.86
N VAL A 37 -11.01 3.83 7.94
CA VAL A 37 -11.44 3.29 9.23
C VAL A 37 -12.37 4.29 9.92
N ARG A 38 -13.50 3.81 10.44
CA ARG A 38 -14.50 4.66 11.13
C ARG A 38 -13.84 5.53 12.21
N GLY A 39 -14.14 6.82 12.18
CA GLY A 39 -13.64 7.80 13.17
C GLY A 39 -12.20 8.29 12.91
N ARG A 40 -11.63 8.03 11.73
CA ARG A 40 -10.26 8.44 11.37
C ARG A 40 -10.20 9.37 10.16
N LEU A 41 -11.28 10.12 9.92
CA LEU A 41 -11.43 10.92 8.70
C LEU A 41 -10.36 12.01 8.59
N ASP A 42 -10.05 12.66 9.71
CA ASP A 42 -9.06 13.73 9.75
C ASP A 42 -7.66 13.20 9.42
N GLU A 43 -7.25 12.08 10.02
CA GLU A 43 -5.96 11.44 9.73
C GLU A 43 -5.91 10.90 8.30
N PHE A 44 -7.04 10.40 7.79
CA PHE A 44 -7.15 9.98 6.40
C PHE A 44 -6.99 11.18 5.46
N GLN A 45 -7.56 12.34 5.78
CA GLN A 45 -7.43 13.55 4.98
C GLN A 45 -5.99 14.08 4.96
N VAL A 46 -5.29 14.06 6.10
CA VAL A 46 -3.85 14.36 6.15
C VAL A 46 -3.06 13.43 5.25
N GLU A 47 -3.43 12.15 5.19
CA GLU A 47 -2.81 11.20 4.26
C GLU A 47 -3.07 11.59 2.79
N ASN A 48 -4.30 12.01 2.43
CA ASN A 48 -4.59 12.48 1.07
C ASN A 48 -3.70 13.66 0.68
N GLU A 49 -3.56 14.64 1.56
CA GLU A 49 -2.73 15.83 1.33
C GLU A 49 -1.27 15.45 1.10
N MET A 50 -0.79 14.42 1.82
CA MET A 50 0.56 13.89 1.63
C MET A 50 0.72 13.20 0.26
N TYR A 51 -0.26 12.40 -0.17
CA TYR A 51 -0.26 11.81 -1.52
C TYR A 51 -0.23 12.89 -2.60
N ASP A 52 -1.10 13.90 -2.50
CA ASP A 52 -1.13 15.03 -3.42
C ASP A 52 0.22 15.75 -3.49
N LEU A 53 0.89 15.94 -2.35
CA LEU A 53 2.21 16.57 -2.29
C LEU A 53 3.27 15.71 -2.98
N ILE A 54 3.30 14.40 -2.72
CA ILE A 54 4.30 13.49 -3.29
C ILE A 54 4.11 13.37 -4.81
N GLU A 55 2.87 13.23 -5.27
CA GLU A 55 2.54 13.05 -6.68
C GLU A 55 2.82 14.29 -7.53
N ARG A 56 2.74 15.50 -6.94
CA ARG A 56 3.12 16.77 -7.61
C ARG A 56 4.63 16.97 -7.75
N ASN A 57 5.44 16.22 -7.01
CA ASN A 57 6.90 16.37 -6.96
C ASN A 57 7.60 15.19 -7.67
N HIS A 58 8.90 15.00 -7.40
CA HIS A 58 9.63 13.82 -7.86
C HIS A 58 9.11 12.56 -7.15
N LEU A 59 8.28 11.79 -7.87
CA LEU A 59 7.77 10.50 -7.43
C LEU A 59 8.91 9.54 -7.08
N PRO A 60 8.97 9.04 -5.83
CA PRO A 60 9.92 8.00 -5.47
C PRO A 60 9.70 6.74 -6.33
N PRO A 61 10.77 6.03 -6.72
CA PRO A 61 10.70 4.90 -7.66
C PRO A 61 9.81 3.73 -7.19
N TYR A 62 9.52 3.66 -5.89
CA TYR A 62 8.68 2.61 -5.28
C TYR A 62 7.46 3.16 -4.54
N PHE A 63 7.07 4.40 -4.82
CA PHE A 63 5.87 4.99 -4.22
C PHE A 63 4.62 4.37 -4.83
N ILE A 64 3.72 3.85 -3.97
CA ILE A 64 2.41 3.36 -4.39
C ILE A 64 1.62 4.57 -4.86
N ARG A 65 1.23 4.60 -6.13
CA ARG A 65 0.46 5.71 -6.68
C ARG A 65 -1.01 5.54 -6.38
N SER A 66 -1.64 6.64 -6.01
CA SER A 66 -3.08 6.76 -6.15
C SER A 66 -3.37 7.24 -7.57
N PHE A 67 -4.48 6.77 -8.15
CA PHE A 67 -4.97 7.31 -9.42
C PHE A 67 -6.34 7.94 -9.29
N LEU A 68 -7.01 7.74 -8.13
CA LEU A 68 -8.23 8.45 -7.78
C LEU A 68 -8.34 8.58 -6.26
N LEU A 69 -8.33 9.82 -5.78
CA LEU A 69 -8.56 10.17 -4.38
C LEU A 69 -9.98 10.72 -4.24
N LEU A 70 -10.80 10.05 -3.44
CA LEU A 70 -12.12 10.51 -3.03
C LEU A 70 -12.13 10.71 -1.50
N PRO A 71 -13.08 11.48 -0.95
CA PRO A 71 -13.27 11.50 0.50
C PRO A 71 -13.38 10.06 1.04
N GLY A 72 -12.57 9.69 2.03
CA GLY A 72 -12.59 8.37 2.67
C GLY A 72 -12.26 7.14 1.81
N ILE A 73 -11.92 7.31 0.53
CA ILE A 73 -11.65 6.20 -0.40
C ILE A 73 -10.48 6.56 -1.33
N HIS A 74 -9.49 5.69 -1.45
CA HIS A 74 -8.45 5.79 -2.50
C HIS A 74 -8.50 4.60 -3.42
N PHE A 75 -8.26 4.85 -4.71
CA PHE A 75 -7.93 3.81 -5.66
C PHE A 75 -6.44 3.88 -5.98
N MET A 76 -5.74 2.78 -5.76
CA MET A 76 -4.29 2.72 -5.82
C MET A 76 -3.81 1.42 -6.46
N GLN A 77 -2.53 1.41 -6.82
CA GLN A 77 -1.87 0.21 -7.31
C GLN A 77 -1.85 -0.89 -6.23
N LEU A 78 -2.30 -2.09 -6.58
CA LEU A 78 -2.13 -3.26 -5.72
C LEU A 78 -0.72 -3.82 -5.89
N MET A 79 0.06 -3.79 -4.81
CA MET A 79 1.37 -4.45 -4.77
C MET A 79 1.19 -5.98 -4.76
N VAL A 80 2.07 -6.69 -5.48
CA VAL A 80 2.03 -8.16 -5.59
C VAL A 80 2.31 -8.81 -4.23
N GLU A 81 3.23 -8.22 -3.45
CA GLU A 81 3.73 -8.78 -2.19
C GLU A 81 3.93 -7.65 -1.16
N SER A 82 3.86 -7.98 0.14
CA SER A 82 4.19 -7.02 1.20
C SER A 82 5.70 -6.76 1.25
N LEU A 83 6.10 -5.63 1.84
CA LEU A 83 7.50 -5.33 2.10
C LEU A 83 8.14 -6.43 2.95
N ASP A 84 7.45 -6.90 4.00
CA ASP A 84 7.95 -7.95 4.88
C ASP A 84 8.21 -9.26 4.13
N ALA A 85 7.29 -9.68 3.26
CA ALA A 85 7.45 -10.89 2.44
C ALA A 85 8.65 -10.75 1.49
N ARG A 86 8.79 -9.59 0.86
CA ARG A 86 9.93 -9.29 -0.02
C ARG A 86 11.25 -9.29 0.74
N LEU A 87 11.28 -8.70 1.93
CA LEU A 87 12.46 -8.70 2.80
C LEU A 87 12.83 -10.11 3.23
N GLN A 88 11.87 -10.92 3.66
CA GLN A 88 12.09 -12.31 4.05
C GLN A 88 12.64 -13.15 2.88
N ARG A 89 12.10 -12.99 1.67
CA ARG A 89 12.61 -13.68 0.48
C ARG A 89 14.04 -13.25 0.13
N ASN A 90 14.41 -12.03 0.48
CA ASN A 90 15.73 -11.47 0.19
C ASN A 90 16.76 -11.73 1.30
N GLN A 91 16.46 -12.62 2.25
CA GLN A 91 17.30 -12.92 3.40
C GLN A 91 17.46 -14.43 3.58
N VAL A 92 18.58 -14.83 4.16
CA VAL A 92 18.76 -16.18 4.73
C VAL A 92 18.58 -16.08 6.24
N PRO A 93 17.41 -16.48 6.78
CA PRO A 93 17.19 -16.47 8.22
C PRO A 93 17.84 -17.67 8.90
N ASP A 94 18.41 -17.46 10.09
CA ASP A 94 18.68 -18.55 11.04
C ASP A 94 17.38 -18.83 11.83
N SER A 95 16.68 -19.89 11.44
CA SER A 95 15.41 -20.26 12.06
C SER A 95 15.53 -20.66 13.53
N ARG A 96 16.74 -20.92 14.05
CA ARG A 96 16.99 -21.32 15.45
C ARG A 96 17.28 -20.14 16.36
N LYS A 97 17.89 -19.09 15.82
CA LYS A 97 18.33 -17.92 16.58
C LYS A 97 17.50 -16.67 16.32
N HIS A 98 16.57 -16.71 15.37
CA HIS A 98 15.81 -15.55 14.91
C HIS A 98 16.74 -14.38 14.47
N ILE A 99 17.89 -14.71 13.89
CA ILE A 99 18.86 -13.73 13.36
C ILE A 99 18.94 -13.84 11.83
N PHE A 100 19.35 -12.74 11.19
CA PHE A 100 19.63 -12.70 9.75
C PHE A 100 21.08 -13.09 9.50
N LEU A 101 21.31 -14.10 8.67
CA LEU A 101 22.67 -14.55 8.33
C LEU A 101 23.22 -13.77 7.14
N GLU A 102 22.38 -13.52 6.13
CA GLU A 102 22.81 -12.91 4.88
C GLU A 102 21.64 -12.22 4.16
N VAL A 103 21.95 -11.19 3.37
CA VAL A 103 21.04 -10.53 2.42
C VAL A 103 21.39 -10.97 1.01
N LEU A 104 20.45 -11.63 0.32
CA LEU A 104 20.67 -12.29 -0.97
C LEU A 104 20.76 -11.30 -2.16
N ARG A 105 20.27 -10.07 -1.99
CA ARG A 105 20.19 -9.03 -3.04
C ARG A 105 19.52 -9.52 -4.34
N LEU A 106 18.45 -10.31 -4.22
CA LEU A 106 17.70 -10.87 -5.35
C LEU A 106 16.96 -9.80 -6.16
N GLU A 107 16.54 -8.72 -5.51
CA GLU A 107 15.95 -7.57 -6.20
C GLU A 107 17.05 -6.63 -6.72
N SER A 108 16.96 -6.22 -7.98
CA SER A 108 17.87 -5.26 -8.58
C SER A 108 17.81 -3.93 -7.83
N THR A 109 18.90 -3.53 -7.18
CA THR A 109 19.05 -2.17 -6.70
C THR A 109 19.37 -1.26 -7.89
N PRO A 110 18.53 -0.26 -8.22
CA PRO A 110 18.95 0.77 -9.15
C PRO A 110 20.22 1.41 -8.59
N LYS A 111 21.25 1.53 -9.43
CA LYS A 111 22.44 2.32 -9.08
C LYS A 111 21.96 3.74 -8.87
N ILE A 112 22.01 4.21 -7.62
CA ILE A 112 21.92 5.64 -7.35
C ILE A 112 23.22 6.19 -7.93
N GLU A 113 23.14 6.89 -9.06
CA GLU A 113 24.31 7.55 -9.66
C GLU A 113 24.95 8.45 -8.59
N GLN A 114 26.26 8.28 -8.40
CA GLN A 114 27.09 9.04 -7.46
C GLN A 114 27.43 10.41 -8.01
#